data_AF-A0AAD9CCG5-F1
#
_entry.id   AF-A0AAD9CCG5-F1
#
_cell.length_a   1.000
_cell.length_b   1.000
_cell.length_c   1.000
_cell.angle_alpha   90.00
_cell.angle_beta   90.00
_cell.angle_gamma   90.00
#
_symmetry.space_group_name_H-M   'P 1'
#
loop_
_entity.id
_entity.type
_entity.pdbx_description
1 polymer ?
#
loop_
_entity_poly.entity_id
_entity_poly.type
_entity_poly.pdbx_seq_one_letter_code
_entity_poly.pdbx_strand_id
1 'polypeptide(L)'
;MNTLQVLFLVAAGLSVVTSMDYKALNQFRRMILCVMPDSSPIFDYADYGCYCGKGGSGTPVDDLDRCCKVHDKCYRDAMQHSECWPIFDNPYIELYSYSCDNKKVSCGSDNNECEMFICECDRKAAECFGRSPWLPENEHLPSDRCH
;
A
#
# COMPACT_ATOMS: atom_id res chain seq x y z
N MET A 1 -39.42 -21.55 -20.61
CA MET A 1 -37.99 -21.23 -20.37
C MET A 1 -37.21 -22.52 -20.46
N ASN A 2 -36.31 -22.62 -21.44
CA ASN A 2 -35.57 -23.87 -21.70
C ASN A 2 -34.47 -24.03 -20.64
N THR A 3 -34.24 -25.24 -20.12
CA THR A 3 -33.22 -25.52 -19.10
C THR A 3 -31.81 -25.08 -19.53
N LEU A 4 -31.54 -25.09 -20.84
CA LEU A 4 -30.31 -24.53 -21.42
C LEU A 4 -30.16 -23.00 -21.21
N GLN A 5 -31.25 -22.23 -21.26
CA GLN A 5 -31.19 -20.78 -21.07
C GLN A 5 -30.92 -20.41 -19.61
N VAL A 6 -31.39 -21.24 -18.67
CA VAL A 6 -31.10 -21.07 -17.24
C VAL A 6 -29.62 -21.39 -16.95
N LEU A 7 -29.06 -22.43 -17.55
CA LEU A 7 -27.63 -22.78 -17.43
C LEU A 7 -26.70 -21.68 -17.98
N PHE A 8 -27.06 -21.04 -19.10
CA PHE A 8 -26.29 -19.92 -19.64
C PHE A 8 -26.32 -18.68 -18.75
N LEU A 9 -27.46 -18.38 -18.11
CA LEU A 9 -27.57 -17.24 -17.19
C LEU A 9 -26.81 -17.47 -15.88
N VAL A 10 -26.78 -18.71 -15.38
CA VAL A 10 -26.01 -19.08 -14.17
C VAL A 10 -24.51 -19.07 -14.45
N ALA A 11 -24.06 -19.53 -15.62
CA ALA A 11 -22.65 -19.50 -16.00
C ALA A 11 -22.12 -18.07 -16.24
N ALA A 12 -22.95 -17.17 -16.77
CA ALA A 12 -22.59 -15.75 -16.90
C ALA A 12 -22.55 -15.01 -15.56
N GLY A 13 -23.29 -15.48 -14.55
CA GLY A 13 -23.32 -14.91 -13.20
C GLY A 13 -22.14 -15.29 -12.29
N LEU A 14 -21.34 -16.30 -12.66
CA LEU A 14 -20.28 -16.87 -11.81
C LEU A 14 -18.86 -16.40 -12.14
N SER A 15 -18.68 -15.48 -13.10
CA SER A 15 -17.34 -15.12 -13.60
C SER A 15 -16.87 -13.71 -13.25
N VAL A 16 -17.64 -12.90 -12.52
CA VAL A 16 -17.14 -11.62 -12.03
C VAL A 16 -16.55 -11.80 -10.64
N VAL A 17 -15.49 -12.62 -10.55
CA VAL A 17 -14.50 -12.39 -9.51
C VAL A 17 -13.77 -11.12 -9.97
N THR A 18 -14.26 -9.96 -9.57
CA THR A 18 -13.42 -8.76 -9.64
C THR A 18 -12.18 -9.11 -8.84
N SER A 19 -11.02 -9.31 -9.47
CA SER A 19 -9.78 -9.18 -8.72
C SER A 19 -9.88 -7.79 -8.10
N MET A 20 -9.89 -7.70 -6.76
CA MET A 20 -9.66 -6.42 -6.10
C MET A 20 -8.28 -5.99 -6.57
N ASP A 21 -8.27 -5.22 -7.64
CA ASP A 21 -7.08 -4.75 -8.30
C ASP A 21 -6.52 -3.72 -7.33
N TYR A 22 -5.41 -4.07 -6.66
CA TYR A 22 -4.75 -3.23 -5.65
C TYR A 22 -4.08 -2.01 -6.32
N LYS A 23 -4.89 -1.22 -7.03
CA LYS A 23 -4.43 -0.16 -7.92
C LYS A 23 -3.71 0.93 -7.14
N ALA A 24 -4.17 1.24 -5.92
CA ALA A 24 -3.52 2.19 -5.02
C ALA A 24 -2.15 1.68 -4.51
N LEU A 25 -2.04 0.39 -4.14
CA LEU A 25 -0.72 -0.18 -3.80
C LEU A 25 0.28 -0.11 -4.97
N ASN A 26 -0.21 -0.19 -6.21
CA ASN A 26 0.64 0.04 -7.38
C ASN A 26 1.05 1.52 -7.53
N GLN A 27 0.24 2.48 -7.08
CA GLN A 27 0.66 3.88 -6.98
C GLN A 27 1.73 4.05 -5.91
N PHE A 28 1.58 3.43 -4.73
CA PHE A 28 2.62 3.43 -3.70
C PHE A 28 3.94 2.85 -4.21
N ARG A 29 3.89 1.68 -4.87
CA ARG A 29 5.06 1.09 -5.53
C ARG A 29 5.75 2.07 -6.47
N ARG A 30 4.99 2.84 -7.26
CA ARG A 30 5.54 3.85 -8.18
C ARG A 30 6.12 5.05 -7.46
N MET A 31 5.59 5.43 -6.30
CA MET A 31 6.20 6.46 -5.45
C MET A 31 7.55 5.99 -4.89
N ILE A 32 7.66 4.74 -4.45
CA ILE A 32 8.93 4.16 -4.00
C ILE A 32 9.95 4.20 -5.15
N LEU A 33 9.56 3.76 -6.36
CA LEU A 33 10.43 3.81 -7.55
C LEU A 33 10.80 5.23 -7.98
N CYS A 34 9.94 6.23 -7.71
CA CYS A 34 10.27 7.63 -7.95
C CYS A 34 11.47 8.07 -7.10
N VAL A 35 11.43 7.76 -5.80
CA VAL A 35 12.46 8.17 -4.83
C VAL A 35 13.72 7.30 -4.98
N MET A 36 13.54 6.00 -5.20
CA MET A 36 14.59 4.99 -5.29
C MET A 36 14.44 4.15 -6.56
N PRO A 37 14.92 4.65 -7.72
CA PRO A 37 14.71 4.00 -9.02
C PRO A 37 15.42 2.64 -9.16
N ASP A 38 16.48 2.42 -8.38
CA ASP A 38 17.27 1.18 -8.40
C ASP A 38 16.77 0.12 -7.40
N SER A 39 15.73 0.44 -6.62
CA SER A 39 15.08 -0.51 -5.70
C SER A 39 14.16 -1.49 -6.43
N SER A 40 13.82 -2.59 -5.76
CA SER A 40 12.83 -3.55 -6.19
C SER A 40 11.72 -3.66 -5.14
N PRO A 41 10.73 -2.73 -5.11
CA PRO A 41 9.92 -2.51 -3.92
C PRO A 41 9.13 -3.71 -3.39
N ILE A 42 8.75 -4.63 -4.28
CA ILE A 42 8.03 -5.86 -3.91
C ILE A 42 8.96 -6.83 -3.17
N PHE A 43 10.24 -6.90 -3.51
CA PHE A 43 11.19 -7.79 -2.87
C PHE A 43 11.85 -7.11 -1.67
N ASP A 44 12.20 -5.82 -1.81
CA ASP A 44 12.97 -5.11 -0.79
C ASP A 44 12.13 -4.74 0.45
N TYR A 45 10.82 -4.48 0.29
CA TYR A 45 10.00 -3.85 1.33
C TYR A 45 8.67 -4.56 1.66
N ALA A 46 8.30 -5.65 0.97
CA ALA A 46 7.03 -6.33 1.25
C ALA A 46 7.13 -7.41 2.35
N ASP A 47 8.35 -7.79 2.74
CA ASP A 47 8.65 -8.73 3.83
C ASP A 47 10.00 -8.36 4.49
N TYR A 48 10.00 -7.25 5.22
CA TYR A 48 11.19 -6.69 5.85
C TYR A 48 10.92 -6.27 7.30
N GLY A 49 11.83 -6.64 8.20
CA GLY A 49 11.75 -6.29 9.61
C GLY A 49 10.47 -6.81 10.26
N CYS A 50 9.93 -6.03 11.19
CA CYS A 50 8.76 -6.39 11.96
C CYS A 50 7.47 -5.73 11.48
N TYR A 51 7.53 -4.78 10.54
CA TYR A 51 6.38 -3.99 10.08
C TYR A 51 6.25 -3.89 8.57
N CYS A 52 7.32 -3.98 7.78
CA CYS A 52 7.19 -3.86 6.33
C CYS A 52 6.60 -5.13 5.72
N GLY A 53 5.29 -5.10 5.45
CA GLY A 53 4.55 -6.23 4.91
C GLY A 53 3.19 -6.41 5.57
N LYS A 54 2.70 -7.65 5.60
CA LYS A 54 1.39 -7.94 6.21
C LYS A 54 1.49 -8.06 7.73
N GLY A 55 0.91 -7.10 8.45
CA GLY A 55 0.67 -7.20 9.89
C GLY A 55 1.55 -6.22 10.68
N GLY A 56 2.36 -6.75 11.59
CA GLY A 56 3.40 -6.02 12.29
C GLY A 56 3.18 -5.78 13.79
N SER A 57 4.25 -5.97 14.57
CA SER A 57 4.20 -5.92 16.04
C SER A 57 5.58 -5.64 16.65
N GLY A 58 5.58 -5.27 17.94
CA GLY A 58 6.81 -5.08 18.69
C GLY A 58 7.57 -3.77 18.36
N THR A 59 8.89 -3.87 18.41
CA THR A 59 9.81 -2.75 18.21
C THR A 59 10.45 -2.83 16.83
N PRO A 60 10.43 -1.73 16.03
CA PRO A 60 11.12 -1.72 14.74
C PRO A 60 12.61 -2.05 14.89
N VAL A 61 13.12 -2.90 13.99
CA VAL A 61 14.52 -3.36 14.06
C VAL A 61 15.53 -2.33 13.53
N ASP A 62 15.07 -1.40 12.69
CA ASP A 62 15.85 -0.28 12.17
C ASP A 62 14.94 0.90 11.74
N ASP A 63 15.54 1.90 11.08
CA ASP A 63 14.82 3.07 10.60
C ASP A 63 13.90 2.78 9.42
N LEU A 64 14.25 1.82 8.55
CA LEU A 64 13.39 1.42 7.43
C LEU A 64 12.12 0.73 7.94
N ASP A 65 12.27 -0.18 8.90
CA ASP A 65 11.16 -0.84 9.58
C ASP A 65 10.28 0.15 10.36
N ARG A 66 10.90 1.20 10.92
CA ARG A 66 10.17 2.31 11.55
C ARG A 66 9.32 3.09 10.54
N CYS A 67 9.80 3.29 9.32
CA CYS A 67 9.01 3.90 8.25
C CYS A 67 7.71 3.09 8.00
N CYS A 68 7.81 1.76 7.96
CA CYS A 68 6.67 0.88 7.78
C CYS A 68 5.69 0.92 8.96
N LYS A 69 6.20 0.93 10.21
CA LYS A 69 5.34 1.12 11.40
C LYS A 69 4.52 2.41 11.35
N VAL A 70 5.13 3.50 10.88
CA VAL A 70 4.46 4.79 10.71
C VAL A 70 3.45 4.73 9.57
N HIS A 71 3.79 4.10 8.44
CA HIS A 71 2.89 3.89 7.31
C HIS A 71 1.66 3.06 7.69
N ASP A 72 1.84 1.95 8.41
CA ASP A 72 0.75 1.13 8.94
C ASP A 72 -0.19 1.93 9.85
N LYS A 73 0.38 2.80 10.70
CA LYS A 73 -0.43 3.69 11.52
C LYS A 73 -1.22 4.66 10.64
N CYS A 74 -0.58 5.23 9.62
CA CYS A 74 -1.23 6.14 8.69
C CYS A 74 -2.39 5.46 7.96
N TYR A 75 -2.22 4.23 7.48
CA TYR A 75 -3.30 3.46 6.87
C TYR A 75 -4.43 3.12 7.86
N ARG A 76 -4.10 2.78 9.11
CA ARG A 76 -5.13 2.61 10.17
C ARG A 76 -5.91 3.88 10.46
N ASP A 77 -5.25 5.03 10.44
CA ASP A 77 -5.89 6.33 10.62
C ASP A 77 -6.77 6.66 9.41
N ALA A 78 -6.31 6.37 8.17
CA ALA A 78 -7.09 6.56 6.94
C ALA A 78 -8.40 5.74 6.97
N MET A 79 -8.33 4.47 7.40
CA MET A 79 -9.52 3.62 7.56
C MET A 79 -10.50 4.11 8.64
N GLN A 80 -10.11 5.07 9.47
CA GLN A 80 -10.95 5.68 10.51
C GLN A 80 -11.30 7.14 10.20
N HIS A 81 -10.82 7.68 9.09
CA HIS A 81 -11.00 9.07 8.71
C HIS A 81 -12.47 9.32 8.35
N SER A 82 -13.05 10.45 8.79
CA SER A 82 -14.48 10.74 8.58
C SER A 82 -14.87 10.83 7.11
N GLU A 83 -13.95 11.36 6.31
CA GLU A 83 -14.13 11.52 4.86
C GLU A 83 -13.77 10.28 4.04
N CYS A 84 -13.29 9.20 4.68
CA CYS A 84 -13.00 7.93 4.00
C CYS A 84 -14.10 6.91 4.33
N TRP A 85 -14.82 6.41 3.33
CA TRP A 85 -15.78 5.34 3.56
C TRP A 85 -15.08 3.97 3.53
N PRO A 86 -14.92 3.26 4.66
CA PRO A 86 -13.95 2.15 4.75
C PRO A 86 -14.22 0.95 3.80
N ILE A 87 -15.43 0.85 3.26
CA ILE A 87 -15.82 -0.21 2.32
C ILE A 87 -15.28 0.06 0.92
N PHE A 88 -15.24 1.33 0.50
CA PHE A 88 -14.91 1.73 -0.87
C PHE A 88 -13.59 2.49 -0.95
N ASP A 89 -13.28 3.28 0.08
CA ASP A 89 -12.13 4.21 0.10
C ASP A 89 -11.03 3.69 1.04
N ASN A 90 -10.75 2.38 0.98
CA ASN A 90 -9.67 1.82 1.79
C ASN A 90 -8.31 2.12 1.14
N PRO A 91 -7.24 2.31 1.93
CA PRO A 91 -5.94 2.79 1.42
C PRO A 91 -5.25 1.82 0.45
N TYR A 92 -5.72 0.58 0.35
CA TYR A 92 -5.17 -0.42 -0.57
C TYR A 92 -5.79 -0.36 -1.97
N ILE A 93 -6.95 0.29 -2.14
CA ILE A 93 -7.69 0.35 -3.40
C ILE A 93 -8.03 1.77 -3.87
N GLU A 94 -8.13 2.73 -2.95
CA GLU A 94 -8.53 4.10 -3.26
C GLU A 94 -7.46 4.84 -4.06
N LEU A 95 -7.82 5.25 -5.27
CA LEU A 95 -6.90 5.91 -6.18
C LEU A 95 -6.79 7.38 -5.86
N TYR A 96 -5.57 7.91 -5.87
CA TYR A 96 -5.31 9.32 -5.65
C TYR A 96 -4.46 9.92 -6.77
N SER A 97 -4.54 11.23 -6.96
CA SER A 97 -3.70 12.02 -7.84
C SER A 97 -2.33 12.27 -7.20
N TYR A 98 -1.25 12.04 -7.95
CA TYR A 98 0.12 12.35 -7.54
C TYR A 98 1.00 12.62 -8.75
N SER A 99 2.15 13.26 -8.51
CA SER A 99 3.21 13.46 -9.50
C SER A 99 4.58 13.08 -8.93
N CYS A 100 5.50 12.77 -9.84
CA CYS A 100 6.91 12.52 -9.54
C CYS A 100 7.75 13.43 -10.44
N ASP A 101 8.52 14.33 -9.84
CA ASP A 101 9.49 15.16 -10.54
C ASP A 101 10.82 15.14 -9.79
N ASN A 102 11.93 14.90 -10.50
CA ASN A 102 13.28 14.89 -9.92
C ASN A 102 13.40 14.09 -8.60
N LYS A 103 12.88 12.84 -8.57
CA LYS A 103 12.85 11.95 -7.40
C LYS A 103 12.06 12.49 -6.20
N LYS A 104 11.20 13.49 -6.42
CA LYS A 104 10.30 14.06 -5.42
C LYS A 104 8.86 13.76 -5.80
N VAL A 105 8.14 13.16 -4.86
CA VAL A 105 6.71 12.90 -5.01
C VAL A 105 5.91 14.08 -4.46
N SER A 106 4.82 14.45 -5.13
CA SER A 106 3.86 15.46 -4.65
C SER A 106 2.43 14.95 -4.85
N CYS A 107 1.58 15.12 -3.84
CA CYS A 107 0.15 14.78 -3.92
C CYS A 107 -0.61 15.85 -4.69
N GLY A 108 -1.53 15.42 -5.55
CA GLY A 108 -2.32 16.30 -6.42
C GLY A 108 -3.30 17.16 -5.61
N SER A 109 -3.45 18.42 -6.01
CA SER A 109 -4.39 19.35 -5.36
C SER A 109 -5.86 19.07 -5.71
N ASP A 110 -6.10 18.22 -6.70
CA ASP A 110 -7.40 17.72 -7.12
C ASP A 110 -7.93 16.57 -6.25
N ASN A 111 -7.10 16.05 -5.33
CA ASN A 111 -7.52 15.05 -4.37
C ASN A 111 -8.56 15.59 -3.40
N ASN A 112 -9.57 14.79 -3.10
CA ASN A 112 -10.43 14.99 -1.94
C ASN A 112 -9.66 14.71 -0.63
N GLU A 113 -10.30 14.93 0.52
CA GLU A 113 -9.63 14.80 1.82
C GLU A 113 -9.13 13.38 2.10
N CYS A 114 -9.90 12.35 1.71
CA CYS A 114 -9.49 10.95 1.86
C CYS A 114 -8.32 10.58 0.94
N GLU A 115 -8.44 10.89 -0.36
CA GLU A 115 -7.40 10.66 -1.37
C GLU A 115 -6.09 11.35 -0.98
N MET A 116 -6.17 12.60 -0.51
CA MET A 116 -5.02 13.37 -0.06
C MET A 116 -4.36 12.73 1.17
N PHE A 117 -5.17 12.26 2.13
CA PHE A 117 -4.67 11.60 3.32
C PHE A 117 -3.88 10.33 2.97
N ILE A 118 -4.44 9.48 2.12
CA ILE A 118 -3.80 8.23 1.68
C ILE A 118 -2.54 8.53 0.86
N CYS A 119 -2.62 9.47 -0.08
CA CYS A 119 -1.47 9.90 -0.87
C CYS A 119 -0.32 10.38 0.01
N GLU A 120 -0.61 11.17 1.06
CA GLU A 120 0.42 11.67 1.98
C GLU A 120 1.02 10.55 2.85
N CYS A 121 0.26 9.49 3.18
CA CYS A 121 0.82 8.30 3.81
C CYS A 121 1.89 7.67 2.91
N ASP A 122 1.56 7.43 1.64
CA ASP A 122 2.43 6.76 0.68
C ASP A 122 3.64 7.63 0.29
N ARG A 123 3.43 8.94 0.09
CA ARG A 123 4.49 9.91 -0.19
C ARG A 123 5.53 9.92 0.94
N LYS A 124 5.08 10.03 2.20
CA LYS A 124 5.97 10.07 3.36
C LYS A 124 6.71 8.76 3.55
N ALA A 125 6.05 7.62 3.34
CA ALA A 125 6.70 6.32 3.41
C ALA A 125 7.79 6.18 2.34
N ALA A 126 7.51 6.53 1.08
CA ALA A 126 8.49 6.49 0.00
C ALA A 126 9.71 7.40 0.27
N GLU A 127 9.48 8.63 0.77
CA GLU A 127 10.57 9.53 1.16
C GLU A 127 11.38 9.01 2.36
N CYS A 128 10.72 8.35 3.30
CA CYS A 128 11.36 7.73 4.47
C CYS A 128 12.24 6.57 4.04
N PHE A 129 11.77 5.70 3.15
CA PHE A 129 12.56 4.61 2.59
C PHE A 129 13.80 5.16 1.86
N GLY A 130 13.65 6.22 1.07
CA GLY A 130 14.77 6.86 0.36
C GLY A 130 15.88 7.45 1.24
N ARG A 131 15.65 7.58 2.55
CA ARG A 131 16.63 8.08 3.53
C ARG A 131 17.10 7.00 4.51
N SER A 132 16.51 5.80 4.44
CA SER A 132 16.77 4.71 5.37
C SER A 132 17.60 3.64 4.67
N PRO A 133 18.68 3.13 5.28
CA PRO A 133 19.43 2.03 4.69
C PRO A 133 18.56 0.77 4.66
N TRP A 134 18.65 0.02 3.56
CA TRP A 134 18.12 -1.34 3.49
C TRP A 134 19.19 -2.32 3.94
N LEU A 135 18.87 -3.17 4.92
CA LEU A 135 19.78 -4.13 5.52
C LEU A 135 19.34 -5.57 5.18
N PRO A 136 20.11 -6.33 4.39
CA PRO A 136 19.73 -7.68 3.96
C PRO A 136 19.43 -8.64 5.12
N GLU A 137 20.05 -8.47 6.28
CA GLU A 137 19.84 -9.30 7.47
C GLU A 137 18.43 -9.18 8.09
N ASN A 138 17.66 -8.15 7.71
CA ASN A 138 16.31 -7.90 8.17
C ASN A 138 15.25 -8.31 7.12
N GLU A 139 15.66 -8.80 5.96
CA GLU A 139 14.77 -9.40 4.97
C GLU A 139 14.18 -10.72 5.51
N HIS A 140 12.87 -10.95 5.33
CA HIS A 140 12.17 -12.15 5.83
C HIS A 140 12.41 -12.44 7.33
N LEU A 141 12.45 -11.38 8.15
CA LEU A 141 12.75 -11.50 9.58
C LEU A 141 11.69 -12.37 10.30
N PRO A 142 12.09 -13.44 11.01
CA PRO A 142 11.15 -14.25 11.78
C PRO A 142 10.36 -13.44 12.82
N SER A 143 9.05 -13.67 12.90
CA SER A 143 8.16 -12.91 13.79
C SER A 143 8.45 -13.10 15.28
N ASP A 144 9.09 -14.19 15.66
CA ASP A 144 9.54 -14.43 17.04
C ASP A 144 10.70 -13.51 17.46
N ARG A 145 11.32 -12.80 16.52
CA ARG A 145 12.31 -11.74 16.79
C ARG A 145 11.68 -10.34 16.95
N CYS A 146 10.36 -10.23 16.80
CA CYS A 146 9.61 -8.99 16.94
C CYS A 146 9.03 -8.88 18.36
N HIS A 147 9.73 -8.16 19.24
CA HIS A 147 9.40 -8.00 20.67
C HIS A 147 8.87 -6.61 21.00
#